data_AF-A0A7K4YGS5-F1
#
_entry.id   AF-A0A7K4YGS5-F1
#
_cell.length_a   1.000
_cell.length_b   1.000
_cell.length_c   1.000
_cell.angle_alpha   90.00
_cell.angle_beta   90.00
_cell.angle_gamma   90.00
#
_symmetry.space_group_name_H-M   'P 1'
#
loop_
_entity.id
_entity.type
_entity.pdbx_description
1 polymer ?
#
loop_
_entity_poly.entity_id
_entity_poly.type
_entity_poly.pdbx_seq_one_letter_code
_entity_poly.pdbx_strand_id
1 'polypeptide(L)'
;YLASDHKSFLRFAKKSYLQQVFLTDKLSYLTCWQAAFLDPQMRLEYEGFPVPANITIIITHCHTNRNLAVPRNFWTRSYFGKEYEVTCHTYLDTHKAEEDKNYWKIVTGNPSNEGGTMIDRPS
;
A
#
# COMPACT_ATOMS: atom_id res chain seq x y z
N TYR A 1 9.43 -5.24 -8.84
CA TYR A 1 8.76 -5.63 -7.59
C TYR A 1 8.71 -4.45 -6.62
N LEU A 2 7.58 -4.28 -5.91
CA LEU A 2 7.44 -3.30 -4.83
C LEU A 2 8.23 -3.78 -3.61
N ALA A 3 9.07 -2.93 -3.03
CA ALA A 3 9.94 -3.28 -1.90
C ALA A 3 9.96 -2.22 -0.81
N SER A 4 10.29 -2.65 0.40
CA SER A 4 10.58 -1.78 1.54
C SER A 4 11.64 -2.43 2.44
N ASP A 5 12.28 -1.63 3.30
CA ASP A 5 13.28 -2.10 4.26
C ASP A 5 13.29 -1.16 5.48
N HIS A 6 13.80 -1.59 6.63
CA HIS A 6 13.85 -0.76 7.83
C HIS A 6 14.50 0.61 7.53
N LYS A 7 13.89 1.67 8.06
CA LYS A 7 14.43 3.03 7.94
C LYS A 7 15.84 3.07 8.55
N SER A 8 16.79 3.62 7.81
CA SER A 8 18.16 3.88 8.29
C SER A 8 18.58 5.30 7.94
N PHE A 9 19.74 5.72 8.42
CA PHE A 9 20.32 7.03 8.07
C PHE A 9 20.57 7.20 6.57
N LEU A 10 20.72 6.10 5.83
CA LEU A 10 20.97 6.12 4.38
C LEU A 10 19.71 5.85 3.56
N ARG A 11 18.66 5.27 4.17
CA ARG A 11 17.46 4.77 3.47
C ARG A 11 16.19 5.25 4.18
N PHE A 12 15.58 6.29 3.61
CA PHE A 12 14.34 6.89 4.11
C PHE A 12 13.62 7.65 2.99
N ALA A 13 12.33 7.89 3.18
CA ALA A 13 11.49 8.60 2.23
C ALA A 13 11.86 10.09 2.21
N LYS A 14 12.09 10.66 1.02
CA LYS A 14 12.76 11.96 0.85
C LYS A 14 12.02 13.15 1.46
N LYS A 15 10.68 13.08 1.62
CA LYS A 15 9.86 14.18 2.13
C LYS A 15 9.46 13.98 3.58
N SER A 16 8.86 12.84 3.89
CA SER A 16 8.37 12.52 5.24
C SER A 16 9.46 12.01 6.18
N TYR A 17 10.62 11.63 5.64
CA TYR A 17 11.66 10.91 6.38
C TYR A 17 11.19 9.59 6.99
N LEU A 18 10.11 8.99 6.48
CA LEU A 18 9.62 7.68 6.94
C LEU A 18 10.35 6.53 6.26
N GLN A 19 9.92 5.30 6.54
CA GLN A 19 10.40 4.12 5.82
C GLN A 19 10.03 4.25 4.34
N GLN A 20 11.04 4.20 3.47
CA GLN A 20 10.84 4.34 2.03
C GLN A 20 10.24 3.08 1.41
N VAL A 21 9.41 3.28 0.39
CA VAL A 21 8.97 2.23 -0.53
C VAL A 21 9.61 2.50 -1.89
N PHE A 22 10.11 1.45 -2.54
CA PHE A 22 10.85 1.57 -3.79
C PHE A 22 10.59 0.38 -4.72
N LEU A 23 11.01 0.49 -5.98
CA LEU A 23 10.95 -0.59 -6.96
C LEU A 23 12.32 -1.22 -7.14
N THR A 24 12.34 -2.55 -7.29
CA THR A 24 13.54 -3.35 -7.56
C THR A 24 13.23 -4.47 -8.53
N ASP A 25 14.20 -4.91 -9.31
CA ASP A 25 14.13 -6.05 -10.23
C ASP A 25 14.43 -7.39 -9.52
N LYS A 26 14.90 -7.37 -8.27
CA LYS A 26 15.25 -8.56 -7.50
C LYS A 26 14.10 -9.03 -6.62
N LEU A 27 13.69 -10.29 -6.80
CA LEU A 27 12.78 -10.95 -5.87
C LEU A 27 13.52 -11.28 -4.57
N SER A 28 12.96 -10.85 -3.43
CA SER A 28 13.51 -11.13 -2.10
C SER A 28 12.43 -11.01 -1.03
N TYR A 29 12.76 -11.31 0.24
CA TYR A 29 11.80 -11.11 1.33
C TYR A 29 11.41 -9.63 1.53
N LEU A 30 12.25 -8.68 1.10
CA LEU A 30 11.95 -7.24 1.07
C LEU A 30 10.87 -6.87 0.05
N THR A 31 10.52 -7.77 -0.85
CA THR A 31 9.44 -7.60 -1.84
C THR A 31 8.16 -8.35 -1.47
N CYS A 32 8.12 -8.95 -0.28
CA CYS A 32 6.98 -9.72 0.18
C CYS A 32 5.97 -8.82 0.90
N TRP A 33 4.73 -8.83 0.41
CA TRP A 33 3.61 -8.06 0.95
C TRP A 33 2.41 -8.98 1.12
N GLN A 34 1.62 -8.72 2.16
CA GLN A 34 0.41 -9.44 2.49
C GLN A 34 -0.78 -8.50 2.48
N ALA A 35 -1.89 -8.94 1.89
CA ALA A 35 -3.17 -8.27 2.06
C ALA A 35 -3.82 -8.75 3.36
N ALA A 36 -4.29 -7.81 4.17
CA ALA A 36 -5.01 -8.09 5.40
C ALA A 36 -6.39 -7.42 5.35
N PHE A 37 -7.35 -8.06 6.02
CA PHE A 37 -8.70 -7.50 6.16
C PHE A 37 -8.65 -6.16 6.89
N LEU A 38 -9.53 -5.23 6.50
CA LEU A 38 -9.57 -3.87 7.04
C LEU A 38 -9.75 -3.90 8.56
N ASP A 39 -10.81 -4.56 9.02
CA ASP A 39 -11.11 -4.71 10.45
C ASP A 39 -10.10 -5.67 11.11
N PRO A 40 -9.28 -5.19 12.07
CA PRO A 40 -8.34 -6.03 12.79
C PRO A 40 -8.99 -7.23 13.50
N GLN A 41 -10.24 -7.10 13.97
CA GLN A 41 -10.94 -8.13 14.71
C GLN A 41 -11.38 -9.30 13.84
N MET A 42 -11.48 -9.09 12.52
CA MET A 42 -11.93 -10.10 11.56
C MET A 42 -10.76 -10.77 10.81
N ARG A 43 -9.51 -10.36 11.07
CA ARG A 43 -8.35 -10.84 10.27
C ARG A 43 -8.12 -12.34 10.40
N LEU A 44 -8.41 -12.93 11.57
CA LEU A 44 -8.24 -14.36 11.81
C LEU A 44 -9.31 -15.16 11.07
N GLU A 45 -10.54 -14.68 11.10
CA GLU A 45 -11.72 -15.30 10.48
C GLU A 45 -11.58 -15.34 8.95
N TYR A 46 -10.98 -14.30 8.37
CA TYR A 46 -10.74 -14.18 6.93
C TYR A 46 -9.33 -14.66 6.52
N GLU A 47 -8.55 -15.24 7.43
CA GLU A 47 -7.23 -15.77 7.09
C GLU A 47 -7.35 -16.91 6.07
N GLY A 48 -6.55 -16.86 5.01
CA GLY A 48 -6.54 -17.87 3.94
C GLY A 48 -7.69 -17.75 2.93
N PHE A 49 -8.66 -16.87 3.15
CA PHE A 49 -9.71 -16.59 2.15
C PHE A 49 -9.15 -15.73 1.00
N PRO A 50 -9.69 -15.88 -0.22
CA PRO A 50 -9.32 -15.01 -1.34
C PRO A 50 -9.70 -13.56 -1.05
N VAL A 51 -8.88 -12.60 -1.51
CA VAL A 51 -9.16 -11.17 -1.38
C VAL A 51 -10.14 -10.74 -2.48
N PRO A 52 -11.37 -10.29 -2.14
CA PRO A 52 -12.31 -9.79 -3.12
C PRO A 52 -11.78 -8.54 -3.85
N ALA A 53 -12.16 -8.37 -5.11
CA ALA A 53 -11.92 -7.11 -5.80
C ALA A 53 -12.80 -5.99 -5.22
N ASN A 54 -12.36 -4.74 -5.39
CA ASN A 54 -13.10 -3.53 -5.05
C ASN A 54 -13.44 -3.32 -3.56
N ILE A 55 -12.94 -4.17 -2.65
CA ILE A 55 -13.01 -3.97 -1.21
C ILE A 55 -11.79 -3.21 -0.69
N THR A 56 -11.96 -2.52 0.43
CA THR A 56 -10.86 -1.86 1.13
C THR A 56 -10.10 -2.87 1.97
N ILE A 57 -8.77 -2.84 1.87
CA ILE A 57 -7.84 -3.73 2.56
C ILE A 57 -6.67 -2.93 3.14
N ILE A 58 -5.89 -3.60 3.98
CA ILE A 58 -4.56 -3.17 4.39
C ILE A 58 -3.52 -3.97 3.60
N ILE A 59 -2.43 -3.34 3.19
CA ILE A 59 -1.29 -4.02 2.58
C ILE A 59 -0.10 -3.91 3.53
N THR A 60 0.35 -5.04 4.08
CA THR A 60 1.39 -5.14 5.10
C THR A 60 2.68 -5.68 4.51
N HIS A 61 3.79 -5.02 4.78
CA HIS A 61 5.12 -5.49 4.39
C HIS A 61 5.56 -6.61 5.33
N CYS A 62 5.79 -7.81 4.79
CA CYS A 62 6.05 -9.01 5.61
C CYS A 62 7.35 -8.90 6.42
N HIS A 63 8.37 -8.22 5.88
CA HIS A 63 9.67 -8.12 6.57
C HIS A 63 9.64 -7.17 7.77
N THR A 64 8.95 -6.03 7.67
CA THR A 64 8.98 -5.00 8.71
C THR A 64 7.69 -4.88 9.52
N ASN A 65 6.65 -5.64 9.14
CA ASN A 65 5.31 -5.58 9.73
C ASN A 65 4.75 -4.13 9.80
N ARG A 66 4.95 -3.39 8.71
CA ARG A 66 4.48 -2.01 8.53
C ARG A 66 3.57 -1.94 7.31
N ASN A 67 2.62 -1.02 7.35
CA ASN A 67 1.58 -0.94 6.32
C ASN A 67 2.00 0.01 5.20
N LEU A 68 1.64 -0.31 3.96
CA LEU A 68 1.77 0.59 2.82
C LEU A 68 0.88 1.81 3.06
N ALA A 69 1.40 3.01 2.83
CA ALA A 69 0.72 4.24 3.20
C ALA A 69 0.93 5.39 2.21
N VAL A 70 -0.09 6.24 2.10
CA VAL A 70 -0.01 7.55 1.43
C VAL A 70 -0.48 8.63 2.42
N PRO A 71 0.43 9.39 3.04
CA PRO A 71 0.06 10.38 4.05
C PRO A 71 -0.59 11.66 3.50
N ARG A 72 -0.65 11.84 2.17
CA ARG A 72 -1.37 12.91 1.43
C ARG A 72 -0.99 14.37 1.74
N ASN A 73 -0.11 14.62 2.70
CA ASN A 73 0.49 15.91 3.01
C ASN A 73 1.87 16.08 2.34
N PHE A 74 2.57 14.99 2.03
CA PHE A 74 3.86 15.00 1.35
C PHE A 74 3.68 14.72 -0.15
N TRP A 75 3.96 15.72 -0.97
CA TRP A 75 3.87 15.61 -2.43
C TRP A 75 5.16 16.08 -3.12
N THR A 76 5.33 15.61 -4.36
CA THR A 76 6.39 16.04 -5.28
C THR A 76 5.80 16.31 -6.66
N ARG A 77 6.50 17.12 -7.46
CA ARG A 77 6.22 17.26 -8.89
C ARG A 77 7.10 16.27 -9.64
N SER A 78 6.51 15.51 -10.55
CA SER A 78 7.21 14.71 -11.55
C SER A 78 6.74 15.10 -12.95
N TYR A 79 7.25 14.41 -13.96
CA TYR A 79 6.78 14.55 -15.35
C TYR A 79 5.29 14.25 -15.52
N PHE A 80 4.68 13.48 -14.61
CA PHE A 80 3.26 13.12 -14.64
C PHE A 80 2.37 14.06 -13.80
N GLY A 81 2.94 15.12 -13.24
CA GLY A 81 2.22 16.12 -12.45
C GLY A 81 2.49 16.02 -10.95
N LYS A 82 1.48 16.35 -10.14
CA LYS A 82 1.58 16.34 -8.67
C LYS A 82 1.30 14.93 -8.15
N GLU A 83 2.30 14.33 -7.51
CA GLU A 83 2.24 12.98 -6.98
C GLU A 83 2.50 12.99 -5.47
N TYR A 84 1.88 12.06 -4.75
CA TYR A 84 2.08 11.90 -3.31
C TYR A 84 3.19 10.89 -3.02
N GLU A 85 3.93 11.13 -1.94
CA GLU A 85 4.92 10.17 -1.46
C GLU A 85 4.23 8.89 -0.95
N VAL A 86 4.74 7.73 -1.36
CA VAL A 86 4.33 6.42 -0.85
C VAL A 86 5.36 5.95 0.17
N THR A 87 4.90 5.46 1.32
CA THR A 87 5.75 5.08 2.45
C THR A 87 5.30 3.76 3.05
N CYS A 88 6.13 3.17 3.92
CA CYS A 88 5.79 1.99 4.70
C CYS A 88 5.65 2.41 6.18
N HIS A 89 4.44 2.79 6.59
CA HIS A 89 4.17 3.30 7.92
C HIS A 89 2.75 2.94 8.36
N THR A 90 2.61 2.49 9.61
CA THR A 90 1.30 2.18 10.19
C THR A 90 0.80 3.40 10.94
N TYR A 91 -0.17 4.11 10.37
CA TYR A 91 -0.92 5.19 11.00
C TYR A 91 -2.07 4.60 11.80
N LEU A 92 -2.14 4.89 13.09
CA LEU A 92 -3.15 4.37 13.99
C LEU A 92 -3.94 5.51 14.62
N ASP A 93 -5.25 5.31 14.72
CA ASP A 93 -6.13 6.21 15.46
C ASP A 93 -6.02 5.98 16.99
N THR A 94 -6.84 6.70 17.76
CA THR A 94 -6.90 6.57 19.22
C THR A 94 -7.33 5.18 19.70
N HIS A 95 -7.97 4.39 18.85
CA HIS A 95 -8.43 3.03 19.13
C HIS A 95 -7.47 1.96 18.60
N LYS A 96 -6.28 2.36 18.10
CA LYS A 96 -5.27 1.48 17.50
C LYS A 96 -5.75 0.78 16.22
N ALA A 97 -6.73 1.33 15.53
CA ALA A 97 -7.12 0.90 14.19
C ALA A 97 -6.33 1.68 13.13
N GLU A 98 -6.02 1.05 12.00
CA GLU A 98 -5.37 1.73 10.87
C GLU A 98 -6.22 2.91 10.37
N GLU A 99 -5.55 4.03 10.04
CA GLU A 99 -6.18 5.20 9.43
C GLU A 99 -6.33 5.09 7.90
N ASP A 100 -7.11 6.01 7.31
CA ASP A 100 -7.38 6.10 5.86
C ASP A 100 -6.11 6.17 4.98
N LYS A 101 -5.00 6.70 5.52
CA LYS A 101 -3.67 6.72 4.89
C LYS A 101 -3.16 5.32 4.54
N ASN A 102 -3.61 4.29 5.25
CA ASN A 102 -3.25 2.89 5.05
C ASN A 102 -4.26 2.08 4.25
N TYR A 103 -5.36 2.70 3.81
CA TYR A 103 -6.44 1.99 3.13
C TYR A 103 -6.15 1.88 1.63
N TRP A 104 -6.21 0.66 1.12
CA TRP A 104 -6.01 0.34 -0.30
C TRP A 104 -7.20 -0.39 -0.86
N LYS A 105 -7.44 -0.23 -2.15
CA LYS A 105 -8.45 -1.00 -2.90
C LYS A 105 -7.79 -1.60 -4.12
N ILE A 106 -7.88 -2.92 -4.26
CA ILE A 106 -7.46 -3.61 -5.48
C ILE A 106 -8.64 -3.53 -6.46
N VAL A 107 -8.46 -2.77 -7.52
CA VAL A 107 -9.42 -2.67 -8.62
C VAL A 107 -8.99 -3.66 -9.70
N THR A 108 -9.92 -4.42 -10.24
CA THR A 108 -9.70 -5.33 -11.37
C THR A 108 -10.55 -4.87 -12.55
N GLY A 109 -10.03 -4.98 -13.77
CA GLY A 109 -10.82 -4.73 -14.98
C GLY A 109 -12.04 -5.66 -15.06
N ASN A 110 -13.12 -5.20 -15.69
CA ASN A 110 -14.28 -6.04 -15.95
C ASN A 110 -13.90 -7.09 -17.01
N PRO A 111 -13.94 -8.40 -16.70
CA PRO A 111 -13.55 -9.45 -17.65
C PRO A 111 -14.44 -9.51 -18.91
N SER A 112 -15.63 -8.89 -18.89
CA SER A 112 -16.52 -8.81 -20.07
C SER A 112 -16.21 -7.63 -21.01
N ASN A 113 -15.21 -6.81 -20.69
CA ASN A 113 -14.83 -5.64 -21.48
C ASN A 113 -13.45 -5.88 -22.11
N GLU A 114 -13.41 -6.53 -23.28
CA GLU A 114 -12.17 -6.96 -23.97
C GLU A 114 -11.19 -5.81 -24.34
N GLY A 115 -11.53 -4.55 -24.08
CA GLY A 115 -10.68 -3.38 -24.36
C GLY A 115 -10.47 -2.41 -23.20
N GLY A 116 -11.04 -2.66 -22.01
CA GLY A 116 -10.96 -1.74 -20.88
C GLY A 116 -9.67 -1.87 -20.10
N THR A 117 -8.68 -1.00 -20.34
CA THR A 117 -7.52 -0.91 -19.44
C THR A 117 -7.94 -0.33 -18.09
N MET A 118 -7.26 -0.71 -17.00
CA MET A 118 -7.56 -0.19 -15.63
C MET A 118 -7.37 1.34 -15.45
N ILE A 119 -7.08 2.07 -16.53
CA ILE A 119 -6.83 3.51 -16.55
C ILE A 119 -8.13 4.31 -16.77
N ASP A 120 -9.23 3.66 -17.14
CA ASP A 120 -10.54 4.32 -17.18
C ASP A 120 -10.99 4.65 -15.75
N ARG A 121 -10.75 5.91 -15.35
CA ARG A 121 -11.26 6.48 -14.10
C ARG A 121 -12.79 6.46 -14.15
N PRO A 122 -13.49 6.10 -13.06
CA PRO A 122 -14.91 6.39 -12.97
C PRO A 122 -15.11 7.91 -13.03
N SER A 123 -16.03 8.33 -13.90
CA SER A 123 -16.56 9.70 -13.98
C SER A 123 -17.27 10.11 -12.71
#